data_AF-A0A2T2NAI7-F1
#
_entry.id   AF-A0A2T2NAI7-F1
#
_cell.length_a   1.000
_cell.length_b   1.000
_cell.length_c   1.000
_cell.angle_alpha   90.00
_cell.angle_beta   90.00
_cell.angle_gamma   90.00
#
_symmetry.space_group_name_H-M   'P 1'
#
loop_
_entity.id
_entity.type
_entity.pdbx_description
1 polymer ?
#
loop_
_entity_poly.entity_id
_entity_poly.type
_entity_poly.pdbx_seq_one_letter_code
_entity_poly.pdbx_strand_id
1 'polypeptide(L)'
;MARKFLSIKNILPNSTEDDKRLVFIALTLVSMWGEPEGLALLENLSIDRLKDSRSQAVICEGLRYIVDNDTEAVWQYLQGQEGDDRAVDVILGDAGFELFADIIYAAYLIEAGMASRVNIHPKDYPWFVTNATASDISEAFLFLSPGDEHGHRDALNELMPHLRHLFESKKICVVQHPFWTTAHRYEEMDSWAPELFDSLQSSSLVIFKGELNYRKLTGDVAWHPSTDFKTSLGKLGRGSNLQILALGRNKADTCVGVGENSLKVLEKKSPNGAWRTDGQYGKVSFSDGL
;
A
#
# COMPACT_ATOMS: atom_id res chain seq x y z
N MET A 1 -14.83 -6.28 -3.97
CA MET A 1 -13.88 -6.23 -2.83
C MET A 1 -14.44 -6.80 -1.53
N ALA A 2 -15.51 -6.22 -0.95
CA ALA A 2 -16.02 -6.60 0.38
C ALA A 2 -16.26 -8.12 0.57
N ARG A 3 -16.97 -8.77 -0.36
CA ARG A 3 -17.19 -10.23 -0.37
C ARG A 3 -15.88 -11.03 -0.28
N LYS A 4 -14.88 -10.61 -1.04
CA LYS A 4 -13.57 -11.30 -1.10
C LYS A 4 -12.81 -11.13 0.21
N PHE A 5 -12.78 -9.92 0.76
CA PHE A 5 -12.15 -9.67 2.05
C PHE A 5 -12.78 -10.50 3.18
N LEU A 6 -14.11 -10.54 3.27
CA LEU A 6 -14.82 -11.35 4.27
C LEU A 6 -14.48 -12.85 4.15
N SER A 7 -14.45 -13.36 2.91
CA SER A 7 -14.06 -14.74 2.65
C SER A 7 -12.59 -15.02 3.03
N ILE A 8 -11.65 -14.12 2.68
CA ILE A 8 -10.24 -14.22 3.08
C ILE A 8 -10.12 -14.24 4.61
N LYS A 9 -10.74 -13.27 5.30
CA LYS A 9 -10.71 -13.16 6.76
C LYS A 9 -11.15 -14.45 7.45
N ASN A 10 -12.20 -15.10 6.95
CA ASN A 10 -12.74 -16.32 7.55
C ASN A 10 -11.82 -17.55 7.37
N ILE A 11 -11.03 -17.60 6.29
CA ILE A 11 -10.14 -18.75 6.03
C ILE A 11 -8.71 -18.57 6.54
N LEU A 12 -8.29 -17.32 6.74
CA LEU A 12 -6.91 -16.96 7.08
C LEU A 12 -6.34 -17.71 8.29
N PRO A 13 -7.09 -17.92 9.39
CA PRO A 13 -6.60 -18.66 10.56
C PRO A 13 -6.22 -20.12 10.27
N ASN A 14 -6.84 -20.74 9.27
CA ASN A 14 -6.64 -22.16 8.92
C ASN A 14 -5.84 -22.36 7.61
N SER A 15 -5.32 -21.28 7.04
CA SER A 15 -4.61 -21.29 5.75
C SER A 15 -3.14 -21.70 5.90
N THR A 16 -2.57 -22.33 4.88
CA THR A 16 -1.12 -22.63 4.85
C THR A 16 -0.30 -21.35 4.66
N GLU A 17 0.98 -21.36 5.02
CA GLU A 17 1.83 -20.16 4.85
C GLU A 17 1.94 -19.70 3.39
N ASP A 18 1.96 -20.64 2.42
CA ASP A 18 1.96 -20.26 1.01
C ASP A 18 0.62 -19.61 0.58
N ASP A 19 -0.50 -20.07 1.13
CA ASP A 19 -1.81 -19.44 0.87
C ASP A 19 -1.84 -18.01 1.44
N LYS A 20 -1.33 -17.81 2.67
CA LYS A 20 -1.21 -16.48 3.28
C LYS A 20 -0.30 -15.56 2.48
N ARG A 21 0.82 -16.08 1.94
CA ARG A 21 1.74 -15.36 1.06
C ARG A 21 1.06 -14.90 -0.23
N LEU A 22 0.30 -15.78 -0.88
CA LEU A 22 -0.44 -15.42 -2.10
C LEU A 22 -1.52 -14.36 -1.83
N VAL A 23 -2.23 -14.47 -0.71
CA VAL A 23 -3.20 -13.45 -0.26
C VAL A 23 -2.50 -12.12 0.01
N PHE A 24 -1.33 -12.15 0.67
CA PHE A 24 -0.54 -10.95 0.93
C PHE A 24 -0.16 -10.24 -0.36
N ILE A 25 0.40 -10.97 -1.33
CA ILE A 25 0.76 -10.42 -2.64
C ILE A 25 -0.47 -9.80 -3.30
N ALA A 26 -1.59 -10.53 -3.35
CA ALA A 26 -2.80 -10.06 -4.00
C ALA A 26 -3.35 -8.77 -3.40
N LEU A 27 -3.47 -8.71 -2.07
CA LEU A 27 -4.00 -7.52 -1.40
C LEU A 27 -3.03 -6.34 -1.45
N THR A 28 -1.73 -6.59 -1.43
CA THR A 28 -0.70 -5.56 -1.66
C THR A 28 -0.84 -4.96 -3.06
N LEU A 29 -1.01 -5.79 -4.09
CA LEU A 29 -1.23 -5.31 -5.46
C LEU A 29 -2.53 -4.51 -5.59
N VAL A 30 -3.61 -4.92 -4.92
CA VAL A 30 -4.88 -4.18 -4.99
C VAL A 30 -4.76 -2.81 -4.34
N SER A 31 -4.15 -2.72 -3.16
CA SER A 31 -3.84 -1.44 -2.52
C SER A 31 -2.93 -0.59 -3.42
N MET A 32 -1.92 -1.20 -4.05
CA MET A 32 -0.99 -0.49 -4.93
C MET A 32 -1.64 0.06 -6.21
N TRP A 33 -2.51 -0.71 -6.87
CA TRP A 33 -3.19 -0.28 -8.09
C TRP A 33 -4.26 0.78 -7.80
N GLY A 34 -4.93 0.69 -6.65
CA GLY A 34 -5.88 1.72 -6.18
C GLY A 34 -7.11 1.91 -7.06
N GLU A 35 -7.41 0.96 -7.95
CA GLU A 35 -8.46 1.08 -8.97
C GLU A 35 -9.26 -0.24 -9.13
N PRO A 36 -10.49 -0.19 -9.67
CA PRO A 36 -11.29 -1.39 -9.93
C PRO A 36 -10.59 -2.44 -10.81
N GLU A 37 -9.70 -2.06 -11.72
CA GLU A 37 -8.92 -3.01 -12.52
C GLU A 37 -7.99 -3.88 -11.64
N GLY A 38 -7.53 -3.35 -10.51
CA GLY A 38 -6.83 -4.11 -9.48
C GLY A 38 -7.72 -5.18 -8.84
N LEU A 39 -9.05 -5.03 -8.86
CA LEU A 39 -9.99 -6.06 -8.41
C LEU A 39 -10.02 -7.28 -9.32
N ALA A 40 -9.68 -7.15 -10.61
CA ALA A 40 -9.60 -8.32 -11.50
C ALA A 40 -8.61 -9.36 -10.95
N LEU A 41 -7.58 -8.91 -10.21
CA LEU A 41 -6.67 -9.78 -9.47
C LEU A 41 -7.39 -10.52 -8.34
N LEU A 42 -8.22 -9.84 -7.55
CA LEU A 42 -9.00 -10.44 -6.44
C LEU A 42 -10.20 -11.27 -6.88
N GLU A 43 -10.85 -10.91 -7.98
CA GLU A 43 -12.03 -11.61 -8.49
C GLU A 43 -11.68 -13.02 -8.94
N ASN A 44 -10.56 -13.14 -9.65
CA ASN A 44 -10.07 -14.42 -10.15
C ASN A 44 -9.30 -15.24 -9.10
N LEU A 45 -9.00 -14.67 -7.93
CA LEU A 45 -8.53 -15.46 -6.79
C LEU A 45 -9.69 -16.27 -6.23
N SER A 46 -9.68 -17.57 -6.51
CA SER A 46 -10.54 -18.52 -5.82
C SER A 46 -9.95 -18.72 -4.43
N ILE A 47 -10.60 -18.15 -3.43
CA ILE A 47 -10.17 -18.19 -2.04
C ILE A 47 -10.16 -19.65 -1.52
N ASP A 48 -11.05 -20.49 -2.04
CA ASP A 48 -11.10 -21.94 -1.76
C ASP A 48 -10.06 -22.76 -2.54
N ARG A 49 -9.34 -22.13 -3.50
CA ARG A 49 -8.35 -22.77 -4.39
C ARG A 49 -7.22 -21.82 -4.77
N LEU A 50 -6.53 -21.23 -3.79
CA LEU A 50 -5.37 -20.36 -4.05
C LEU A 50 -4.24 -21.10 -4.80
N LYS A 51 -4.18 -22.43 -4.67
CA LYS A 51 -3.24 -23.31 -5.37
C LYS A 51 -3.65 -23.71 -6.79
N ASP A 52 -4.83 -23.31 -7.27
CA ASP A 52 -5.20 -23.53 -8.67
C ASP A 52 -4.26 -22.74 -9.58
N SER A 53 -3.83 -23.34 -10.69
CA SER A 53 -2.95 -22.71 -11.67
C SER A 53 -3.53 -21.39 -12.20
N ARG A 54 -4.86 -21.26 -12.17
CA ARG A 54 -5.57 -20.02 -12.54
C ARG A 54 -5.32 -18.88 -11.54
N SER A 55 -5.40 -19.15 -10.24
CA SER A 55 -5.14 -18.16 -9.18
C SER A 55 -3.68 -17.64 -9.26
N GLN A 56 -2.73 -18.55 -9.47
CA GLN A 56 -1.32 -18.19 -9.65
C GLN A 56 -1.08 -17.42 -10.94
N ALA A 57 -1.72 -17.80 -12.05
CA ALA A 57 -1.57 -17.09 -13.32
C ALA A 57 -2.03 -15.63 -13.22
N VAL A 58 -3.10 -15.36 -12.49
CA VAL A 58 -3.63 -14.00 -12.25
C VAL A 58 -2.65 -13.15 -11.44
N ILE A 59 -2.11 -13.70 -10.34
CA ILE A 59 -1.08 -13.00 -9.55
C ILE A 59 0.15 -12.73 -10.42
N CYS A 60 0.62 -13.74 -11.15
CA CYS A 60 1.75 -13.59 -12.07
C CYS A 60 1.48 -12.51 -13.13
N GLU A 61 0.26 -12.40 -13.65
CA GLU A 61 -0.13 -11.35 -14.59
C GLU A 61 -0.11 -9.96 -13.95
N GLY A 62 -0.64 -9.81 -12.73
CA GLY A 62 -0.57 -8.56 -11.97
C GLY A 62 0.87 -8.11 -11.68
N LEU A 63 1.75 -9.06 -11.39
CA LEU A 63 3.17 -8.80 -11.14
C LEU A 63 3.96 -8.40 -12.40
N ARG A 64 3.48 -8.72 -13.61
CA ARG A 64 4.19 -8.37 -14.87
C ARG A 64 4.33 -6.88 -15.11
N TYR A 65 3.43 -6.08 -14.55
CA TYR A 65 3.44 -4.62 -14.68
C TYR A 65 4.17 -3.93 -13.52
N ILE A 66 4.73 -4.70 -12.58
CA ILE A 66 5.50 -4.18 -11.46
C ILE A 66 6.98 -4.15 -11.87
N VAL A 67 7.52 -2.96 -12.08
CA VAL A 67 8.88 -2.77 -12.63
C VAL A 67 9.98 -2.82 -11.58
N ASP A 68 9.63 -2.49 -10.35
CA ASP A 68 10.41 -2.64 -9.13
C ASP A 68 9.54 -3.38 -8.11
N ASN A 69 9.97 -4.58 -7.70
CA ASN A 69 9.08 -5.56 -7.08
C ASN A 69 9.72 -6.29 -5.90
N ASP A 70 9.56 -5.69 -4.73
CA ASP A 70 10.01 -6.22 -3.44
C ASP A 70 8.89 -6.90 -2.65
N THR A 71 7.81 -7.33 -3.30
CA THR A 71 6.66 -7.93 -2.61
C THR A 71 7.06 -9.14 -1.75
N GLU A 72 7.96 -9.99 -2.26
CA GLU A 72 8.45 -11.14 -1.49
C GLU A 72 9.37 -10.70 -0.34
N ALA A 73 10.19 -9.67 -0.53
CA ALA A 73 11.06 -9.15 0.52
C ALA A 73 10.27 -8.60 1.71
N VAL A 74 9.19 -7.84 1.45
CA VAL A 74 8.26 -7.38 2.49
C VAL A 74 7.59 -8.55 3.19
N TRP A 75 7.12 -9.56 2.45
CA TRP A 75 6.50 -10.73 3.05
C TRP A 75 7.46 -11.42 4.04
N GLN A 76 8.69 -11.68 3.62
CA GLN A 76 9.71 -12.30 4.48
C GLN A 76 10.05 -11.40 5.68
N TYR A 77 10.14 -10.09 5.48
CA TYR A 77 10.34 -9.14 6.57
C TYR A 77 9.23 -9.22 7.61
N LEU A 78 7.96 -9.17 7.20
CA LEU A 78 6.80 -9.23 8.10
C LEU A 78 6.69 -10.57 8.85
N GLN A 79 7.12 -11.67 8.23
CA GLN A 79 7.18 -13.00 8.87
C GLN A 79 8.30 -13.10 9.91
N GLY A 80 9.40 -12.37 9.72
CA GLY A 80 10.54 -12.36 10.64
C GLY A 80 10.35 -11.47 11.88
N GLN A 81 9.27 -10.68 11.94
CA GLN A 81 9.00 -9.81 13.08
C GLN A 81 8.47 -10.61 14.27
N GLU A 82 9.18 -10.54 15.40
CA GLU A 82 8.74 -11.09 16.68
C GLU A 82 8.08 -10.00 17.54
N GLY A 83 7.08 -10.39 18.33
CA GLY A 83 6.43 -9.50 19.30
C GLY A 83 4.97 -9.16 18.98
N ASP A 84 4.24 -8.85 20.06
CA ASP A 84 2.79 -8.65 20.01
C ASP A 84 2.40 -7.20 19.65
N ASP A 85 3.32 -6.23 19.74
CA ASP A 85 3.06 -4.83 19.43
C ASP A 85 3.76 -4.41 18.12
N ARG A 86 2.99 -4.45 17.03
CA ARG A 86 3.44 -4.11 15.67
C ARG A 86 2.56 -3.00 15.10
N ALA A 87 3.04 -1.78 15.22
CA ALA A 87 2.40 -0.62 14.63
C ALA A 87 2.81 -0.47 13.16
N VAL A 88 1.83 -0.36 12.26
CA VAL A 88 2.06 -0.04 10.84
C VAL A 88 1.48 1.33 10.54
N ASP A 89 2.24 2.18 9.86
CA ASP A 89 1.78 3.50 9.46
C ASP A 89 1.51 3.52 7.95
N VAL A 90 0.37 4.05 7.54
CA VAL A 90 -0.04 4.13 6.13
C VAL A 90 -0.23 5.60 5.76
N ILE A 91 0.69 6.12 4.96
CA ILE A 91 0.64 7.49 4.44
C ILE A 91 -0.21 7.49 3.18
N LEU A 92 -1.43 8.01 3.29
CA LEU A 92 -2.45 7.87 2.25
C LEU A 92 -2.11 8.62 0.95
N GLY A 93 -2.59 8.04 -0.14
CA GLY A 93 -2.64 8.63 -1.49
C GLY A 93 -4.02 9.22 -1.75
N ASP A 94 -4.73 8.67 -2.73
CA ASP A 94 -6.03 9.17 -3.17
C ASP A 94 -7.23 8.69 -2.34
N ALA A 95 -8.29 9.49 -2.33
CA ALA A 95 -9.60 9.19 -1.78
C ALA A 95 -10.36 8.19 -2.67
N GLY A 96 -11.65 7.96 -2.37
CA GLY A 96 -12.50 7.10 -3.19
C GLY A 96 -12.12 5.62 -3.11
N PHE A 97 -11.95 4.97 -4.25
CA PHE A 97 -11.69 3.53 -4.29
C PHE A 97 -10.32 3.16 -3.71
N GLU A 98 -9.27 3.95 -3.96
CA GLU A 98 -7.95 3.71 -3.38
C GLU A 98 -8.00 3.76 -1.84
N LEU A 99 -8.62 4.79 -1.28
CA LEU A 99 -8.84 4.89 0.17
C LEU A 99 -9.60 3.68 0.74
N PHE A 100 -10.66 3.24 0.06
CA PHE A 100 -11.37 2.04 0.48
C PHE A 100 -10.47 0.80 0.44
N ALA A 101 -9.69 0.63 -0.63
CA ALA A 101 -8.74 -0.47 -0.76
C ALA A 101 -7.67 -0.45 0.35
N ASP A 102 -7.20 0.73 0.74
CA ASP A 102 -6.22 0.91 1.80
C ASP A 102 -6.78 0.63 3.19
N ILE A 103 -8.04 0.99 3.45
CA ILE A 103 -8.73 0.62 4.69
C ILE A 103 -8.90 -0.91 4.78
N ILE A 104 -9.21 -1.56 3.66
CA ILE A 104 -9.29 -3.03 3.59
C ILE A 104 -7.91 -3.66 3.80
N TYR A 105 -6.86 -3.08 3.22
CA TYR A 105 -5.49 -3.56 3.40
C TYR A 105 -5.02 -3.40 4.85
N ALA A 106 -5.31 -2.27 5.50
CA ALA A 106 -5.07 -2.06 6.92
C ALA A 106 -5.81 -3.09 7.79
N ALA A 107 -7.10 -3.32 7.52
CA ALA A 107 -7.87 -4.36 8.21
C ALA A 107 -7.27 -5.75 7.99
N TYR A 108 -6.83 -6.07 6.77
CA TYR A 108 -6.14 -7.33 6.47
C TYR A 108 -4.86 -7.50 7.27
N LEU A 109 -3.99 -6.49 7.35
CA LEU A 109 -2.74 -6.58 8.12
C LEU A 109 -3.02 -6.91 9.60
N ILE A 110 -4.10 -6.38 10.16
CA ILE A 110 -4.54 -6.69 11.53
C ILE A 110 -5.06 -8.13 11.63
N GLU A 111 -5.97 -8.52 10.74
CA GLU A 111 -6.60 -9.87 10.76
C GLU A 111 -5.60 -10.99 10.45
N ALA A 112 -4.57 -10.69 9.65
CA ALA A 112 -3.46 -11.59 9.36
C ALA A 112 -2.47 -11.72 10.53
N GLY A 113 -2.64 -10.92 11.59
CA GLY A 113 -1.66 -10.82 12.66
C GLY A 113 -0.32 -10.33 12.15
N MET A 114 -0.29 -9.45 11.15
CA MET A 114 0.91 -8.74 10.67
C MET A 114 1.08 -7.38 11.37
N ALA A 115 0.00 -6.82 11.90
CA ALA A 115 -0.03 -5.59 12.67
C ALA A 115 -0.94 -5.77 13.92
N SER A 116 -0.55 -5.19 15.05
CA SER A 116 -1.43 -5.03 16.21
C SER A 116 -2.32 -3.79 16.06
N ARG A 117 -1.79 -2.76 15.39
CA ARG A 117 -2.45 -1.48 15.11
C ARG A 117 -1.96 -0.91 13.78
N VAL A 118 -2.85 -0.21 13.07
CA VAL A 118 -2.53 0.57 11.88
C VAL A 118 -2.88 2.04 12.10
N ASN A 119 -1.92 2.93 11.90
CA ASN A 119 -2.14 4.37 11.87
C ASN A 119 -2.27 4.82 10.41
N ILE A 120 -3.35 5.48 10.05
CA ILE A 120 -3.60 5.99 8.71
C ILE A 120 -3.41 7.51 8.74
N HIS A 121 -2.58 8.02 7.83
CA HIS A 121 -2.19 9.42 7.75
C HIS A 121 -2.79 10.11 6.52
N PRO A 122 -3.95 10.80 6.67
CA PRO A 122 -4.51 11.62 5.61
C PRO A 122 -3.79 12.97 5.49
N LYS A 123 -4.15 13.74 4.45
CA LYS A 123 -3.76 15.14 4.28
C LYS A 123 -4.64 16.04 5.16
N ASP A 124 -4.08 17.16 5.61
CA ASP A 124 -4.77 18.08 6.53
C ASP A 124 -5.85 18.95 5.88
N TYR A 125 -5.76 19.14 4.56
CA TYR A 125 -6.69 19.92 3.76
C TYR A 125 -6.65 19.43 2.31
N PRO A 126 -7.58 19.86 1.43
CA PRO A 126 -7.61 19.43 0.04
C PRO A 126 -6.25 19.58 -0.64
N TRP A 127 -5.70 18.47 -1.14
CA TRP A 127 -4.34 18.38 -1.63
C TRP A 127 -4.30 17.54 -2.90
N PHE A 128 -3.65 18.05 -3.96
CA PHE A 128 -3.52 17.35 -5.25
C PHE A 128 -4.83 16.77 -5.80
N VAL A 129 -5.94 17.51 -5.66
CA VAL A 129 -7.30 17.18 -6.14
C VAL A 129 -7.92 15.98 -5.43
N THR A 130 -7.28 14.83 -5.47
CA THR A 130 -7.84 13.54 -5.04
C THR A 130 -7.24 13.01 -3.76
N ASN A 131 -6.20 13.63 -3.16
CA ASN A 131 -5.59 13.03 -1.98
C ASN A 131 -6.55 13.04 -0.77
N ALA A 132 -6.58 11.90 -0.08
CA ALA A 132 -7.49 11.66 1.01
C ALA A 132 -7.21 12.57 2.21
N THR A 133 -8.27 13.23 2.70
CA THR A 133 -8.33 13.97 3.95
C THR A 133 -9.05 13.16 5.03
N ALA A 134 -9.00 13.61 6.28
CA ALA A 134 -9.78 12.98 7.37
C ALA A 134 -11.31 13.01 7.09
N SER A 135 -11.78 14.02 6.37
CA SER A 135 -13.19 14.11 5.96
C SER A 135 -13.55 13.00 4.97
N ASP A 136 -12.67 12.68 4.01
CA ASP A 136 -12.92 11.63 3.03
C ASP A 136 -13.06 10.23 3.67
N ILE A 137 -12.34 9.98 4.77
CA ILE A 137 -12.51 8.75 5.56
C ILE A 137 -13.92 8.71 6.16
N SER A 138 -14.36 9.81 6.77
CA SER A 138 -15.70 9.90 7.38
C SER A 138 -16.81 9.75 6.33
N GLU A 139 -16.66 10.41 5.19
CA GLU A 139 -17.58 10.32 4.05
C GLU A 139 -17.61 8.91 3.45
N ALA A 140 -16.47 8.21 3.36
CA ALA A 140 -16.43 6.83 2.91
C ALA A 140 -17.26 5.91 3.83
N PHE A 141 -17.15 6.08 5.15
CA PHE A 141 -17.98 5.31 6.10
C PHE A 141 -19.46 5.67 6.00
N LEU A 142 -19.80 6.93 5.75
CA LEU A 142 -21.19 7.36 5.52
C LEU A 142 -21.76 6.71 4.25
N PHE A 143 -21.04 6.81 3.14
CA PHE A 143 -21.42 6.26 1.84
C PHE A 143 -21.57 4.73 1.84
N LEU A 144 -20.68 4.03 2.56
CA LEU A 144 -20.66 2.57 2.64
C LEU A 144 -21.62 2.00 3.70
N SER A 145 -22.20 2.84 4.56
CA SER A 145 -23.15 2.39 5.58
C SER A 145 -24.38 1.70 4.98
N PRO A 146 -25.07 0.83 5.75
CA PRO A 146 -26.30 0.18 5.29
C PRO A 146 -27.34 1.22 4.87
N GLY A 147 -27.95 0.99 3.71
CA GLY A 147 -29.03 1.81 3.17
C GLY A 147 -29.88 0.99 2.21
N ASP A 148 -31.13 1.42 2.03
CA ASP A 148 -32.18 0.65 1.32
C ASP A 148 -32.08 0.73 -0.21
N GLU A 149 -31.16 1.54 -0.75
CA GLU A 149 -31.08 1.79 -2.19
C GLU A 149 -29.92 1.04 -2.87
N HIS A 150 -30.29 0.19 -3.83
CA HIS A 150 -29.48 -0.56 -4.79
C HIS A 150 -28.88 -1.89 -4.30
N GLY A 151 -29.20 -2.95 -5.05
CA GLY A 151 -28.83 -4.34 -4.76
C GLY A 151 -27.32 -4.62 -4.69
N HIS A 152 -26.99 -5.76 -4.09
CA HIS A 152 -25.63 -6.30 -3.84
C HIS A 152 -24.83 -5.66 -2.67
N ARG A 153 -25.51 -5.10 -1.66
CA ARG A 153 -24.85 -4.53 -0.45
C ARG A 153 -24.65 -5.50 0.71
N ASP A 154 -25.11 -6.74 0.65
CA ASP A 154 -25.05 -7.68 1.79
C ASP A 154 -23.65 -7.80 2.40
N ALA A 155 -22.62 -7.90 1.55
CA ALA A 155 -21.24 -7.98 2.01
C ALA A 155 -20.70 -6.67 2.58
N LEU A 156 -21.21 -5.52 2.13
CA LEU A 156 -20.89 -4.24 2.77
C LEU A 156 -21.58 -4.14 4.14
N ASN A 157 -22.84 -4.56 4.22
CA ASN A 157 -23.60 -4.58 5.48
C ASN A 157 -22.94 -5.48 6.54
N GLU A 158 -22.33 -6.59 6.12
CA GLU A 158 -21.54 -7.46 7.00
C GLU A 158 -20.16 -6.87 7.35
N LEU A 159 -19.48 -6.24 6.38
CA LEU A 159 -18.13 -5.70 6.55
C LEU A 159 -18.08 -4.43 7.39
N MET A 160 -19.03 -3.51 7.21
CA MET A 160 -18.98 -2.19 7.83
C MET A 160 -18.96 -2.22 9.36
N PRO A 161 -19.77 -3.04 10.07
CA PRO A 161 -19.66 -3.18 11.52
C PRO A 161 -18.27 -3.61 11.97
N HIS A 162 -17.63 -4.51 11.21
CA HIS A 162 -16.28 -4.95 11.52
C HIS A 162 -15.23 -3.84 11.34
N LEU A 163 -15.29 -3.09 10.23
CA LEU A 163 -14.40 -1.94 10.04
C LEU A 163 -14.61 -0.89 11.13
N ARG A 164 -15.86 -0.56 11.47
CA ARG A 164 -16.16 0.36 12.58
C ARG A 164 -15.55 -0.10 13.89
N HIS A 165 -15.68 -1.38 14.22
CA HIS A 165 -15.07 -1.95 15.41
C HIS A 165 -13.54 -1.77 15.44
N LEU A 166 -12.84 -1.93 14.30
CA LEU A 166 -11.40 -1.70 14.23
C LEU A 166 -11.01 -0.24 14.53
N PHE A 167 -11.79 0.73 14.06
CA PHE A 167 -11.59 2.15 14.38
C PHE A 167 -11.94 2.47 15.85
N GLU A 168 -13.09 2.01 16.33
CA GLU A 168 -13.57 2.24 17.70
C GLU A 168 -12.67 1.61 18.77
N SER A 169 -12.12 0.42 18.48
CA SER A 169 -11.15 -0.27 19.33
C SER A 169 -9.72 0.27 19.19
N LYS A 170 -9.51 1.31 18.38
CA LYS A 170 -8.19 1.93 18.10
C LYS A 170 -7.16 0.95 17.51
N LYS A 171 -7.62 -0.11 16.86
CA LYS A 171 -6.77 -0.96 16.02
C LYS A 171 -6.47 -0.27 14.69
N ILE A 172 -7.37 0.58 14.20
CA ILE A 172 -7.08 1.54 13.14
C ILE A 172 -7.26 2.96 13.70
N CYS A 173 -6.23 3.79 13.59
CA CYS A 173 -6.25 5.17 14.07
C CYS A 173 -6.03 6.15 12.91
N VAL A 174 -6.71 7.29 12.92
CA VAL A 174 -6.42 8.40 12.01
C VAL A 174 -5.43 9.33 12.70
N VAL A 175 -4.28 9.56 12.08
CA VAL A 175 -3.20 10.42 12.62
C VAL A 175 -2.91 11.51 11.61
N GLN A 176 -3.14 12.77 11.99
CA GLN A 176 -2.89 13.92 11.13
C GLN A 176 -1.58 14.61 11.50
N HIS A 177 -0.87 15.10 10.48
CA HIS A 177 0.33 15.89 10.70
C HIS A 177 0.56 16.86 9.52
N PRO A 178 0.86 18.14 9.76
CA PRO A 178 0.99 19.16 8.71
C PRO A 178 2.14 18.92 7.75
N PHE A 179 3.15 18.15 8.17
CA PHE A 179 4.28 17.77 7.31
C PHE A 179 3.84 17.17 5.97
N TRP A 180 2.76 16.37 5.95
CA TRP A 180 2.28 15.68 4.74
C TRP A 180 1.86 16.65 3.62
N THR A 181 1.44 17.86 3.98
CA THR A 181 1.01 18.92 3.07
C THR A 181 2.03 20.06 2.92
N THR A 182 3.27 19.85 3.37
CA THR A 182 4.39 20.78 3.08
C THR A 182 5.03 20.49 1.71
N ALA A 183 5.95 21.36 1.28
CA ALA A 183 6.78 21.13 0.09
C ALA A 183 8.05 20.29 0.38
N HIS A 184 8.33 19.95 1.65
CA HIS A 184 9.54 19.26 2.03
C HIS A 184 9.60 17.84 1.46
N ARG A 185 10.82 17.42 1.12
CA ARG A 185 11.13 16.02 0.81
C ARG A 185 11.13 15.23 2.11
N TYR A 186 10.84 13.94 2.03
CA TYR A 186 10.74 13.13 3.24
C TYR A 186 12.10 12.92 3.93
N GLU A 187 13.22 13.02 3.20
CA GLU A 187 14.56 13.04 3.80
C GLU A 187 14.84 14.23 4.72
N GLU A 188 13.98 15.25 4.71
CA GLU A 188 14.08 16.44 5.58
C GLU A 188 13.15 16.34 6.81
N MET A 189 12.45 15.21 6.98
CA MET A 189 11.47 15.01 8.06
C MET A 189 12.12 15.10 9.45
N ASP A 190 13.35 14.60 9.61
CA ASP A 190 14.14 14.69 10.84
C ASP A 190 14.31 16.14 11.34
N SER A 191 14.35 17.09 10.41
CA SER A 191 14.65 18.49 10.68
C SER A 191 13.39 19.34 10.84
N TRP A 192 12.34 19.03 10.07
CA TRP A 192 11.11 19.83 10.02
C TRP A 192 9.94 19.24 10.81
N ALA A 193 9.99 17.95 11.12
CA ALA A 193 8.97 17.24 11.87
C ALA A 193 9.61 16.12 12.74
N PRO A 194 10.54 16.46 13.65
CA PRO A 194 11.29 15.47 14.42
C PRO A 194 10.39 14.52 15.22
N GLU A 195 9.32 15.04 15.83
CA GLU A 195 8.36 14.21 16.59
C GLU A 195 7.63 13.19 15.70
N LEU A 196 7.30 13.57 14.46
CA LEU A 196 6.73 12.65 13.47
C LEU A 196 7.76 11.61 13.07
N PHE A 197 9.01 12.02 12.81
CA PHE A 197 10.08 11.12 12.43
C PHE A 197 10.36 10.09 13.53
N ASP A 198 10.49 10.52 14.80
CA ASP A 198 10.68 9.63 15.95
C ASP A 198 9.51 8.65 16.13
N SER A 199 8.28 9.12 15.91
CA SER A 199 7.09 8.27 15.94
C SER A 199 7.14 7.21 14.85
N LEU A 200 7.54 7.55 13.62
CA LEU A 200 7.60 6.62 12.50
C LEU A 200 8.76 5.63 12.62
N GLN A 201 9.89 6.01 13.24
CA GLN A 201 10.98 5.08 13.57
C GLN A 201 10.57 4.01 14.58
N SER A 202 9.50 4.25 15.35
CA SER A 202 8.94 3.27 16.29
C SER A 202 7.95 2.31 15.61
N SER A 203 7.58 2.56 14.35
CA SER A 203 6.67 1.72 13.57
C SER A 203 7.42 0.53 12.98
N SER A 204 6.77 -0.63 12.94
CA SER A 204 7.33 -1.84 12.32
C SER A 204 7.38 -1.74 10.79
N LEU A 205 6.54 -0.90 10.18
CA LEU A 205 6.52 -0.62 8.75
C LEU A 205 5.80 0.69 8.47
N VAL A 206 6.32 1.51 7.56
CA VAL A 206 5.67 2.71 7.03
C VAL A 206 5.39 2.53 5.54
N ILE A 207 4.11 2.49 5.19
CA ILE A 207 3.60 2.28 3.85
C ILE A 207 3.24 3.62 3.22
N PHE A 208 3.88 3.96 2.12
CA PHE A 208 3.65 5.20 1.37
C PHE A 208 2.85 4.90 0.10
N LYS A 209 1.65 5.48 0.00
CA LYS A 209 0.72 5.22 -1.11
C LYS A 209 0.78 6.28 -2.21
N GLY A 210 0.82 5.84 -3.46
CA GLY A 210 0.65 6.69 -4.63
C GLY A 210 1.90 7.48 -5.04
N GLU A 211 1.80 8.12 -6.22
CA GLU A 211 2.94 8.75 -6.89
C GLU A 211 3.51 9.97 -6.12
N LEU A 212 2.65 10.81 -5.51
CA LEU A 212 3.14 11.99 -4.78
C LEU A 212 4.04 11.61 -3.60
N ASN A 213 3.64 10.59 -2.84
CA ASN A 213 4.46 10.09 -1.74
C ASN A 213 5.78 9.51 -2.27
N TYR A 214 5.77 8.77 -3.38
CA TYR A 214 6.99 8.25 -4.01
C TYR A 214 7.94 9.37 -4.44
N ARG A 215 7.42 10.42 -5.09
CA ARG A 215 8.21 11.61 -5.47
C ARG A 215 8.85 12.28 -4.25
N LYS A 216 8.11 12.44 -3.15
CA LYS A 216 8.66 13.00 -1.92
C LYS A 216 9.69 12.10 -1.23
N LEU A 217 9.56 10.78 -1.34
CA LEU A 217 10.55 9.80 -0.87
C LEU A 217 11.85 9.90 -1.67
N THR A 218 11.77 9.97 -3.00
CA THR A 218 12.95 10.02 -3.88
C THR A 218 13.46 11.43 -4.14
N GLY A 219 12.88 12.44 -3.50
CA GLY A 219 13.21 13.85 -3.67
C GLY A 219 12.85 14.45 -5.04
N ASP A 220 12.08 13.72 -5.85
CA ASP A 220 11.61 14.15 -7.19
C ASP A 220 12.73 14.55 -8.15
N VAL A 221 13.87 13.85 -8.07
CA VAL A 221 15.05 14.11 -8.92
C VAL A 221 15.16 13.10 -10.06
N ALA A 222 15.96 13.44 -11.07
CA ALA A 222 16.22 12.62 -12.26
C ALA A 222 17.20 11.46 -11.97
N TRP A 223 16.81 10.54 -11.09
CA TRP A 223 17.57 9.32 -10.81
C TRP A 223 17.70 8.46 -12.07
N HIS A 224 18.83 7.75 -12.19
CA HIS A 224 18.91 6.64 -13.12
C HIS A 224 17.94 5.52 -12.64
N PRO A 225 17.12 4.88 -13.50
CA PRO A 225 16.10 3.94 -13.02
C PRO A 225 16.64 2.70 -12.32
N SER A 226 17.88 2.32 -12.60
CA SER A 226 18.57 1.22 -11.91
C SER A 226 19.28 1.66 -10.63
N THR A 227 19.09 2.91 -10.18
CA THR A 227 19.52 3.34 -8.84
C THR A 227 18.81 2.49 -7.79
N ASP A 228 19.53 2.04 -6.77
CA ASP A 228 18.96 1.31 -5.64
C ASP A 228 17.95 2.16 -4.86
N PHE A 229 16.79 1.59 -4.49
CA PHE A 229 15.75 2.32 -3.78
C PHE A 229 16.25 2.87 -2.43
N LYS A 230 17.05 2.11 -1.69
CA LYS A 230 17.63 2.61 -0.42
C LYS A 230 18.53 3.82 -0.62
N THR A 231 19.16 3.95 -1.78
CA THR A 231 20.02 5.10 -2.11
C THR A 231 19.20 6.34 -2.43
N SER A 232 18.06 6.18 -3.13
CA SER A 232 17.20 7.32 -3.50
C SER A 232 16.46 7.91 -2.29
N LEU A 233 16.31 7.16 -1.20
CA LEU A 233 15.69 7.59 0.05
C LEU A 233 16.56 8.56 0.88
N GLY A 234 17.82 8.78 0.51
CA GLY A 234 18.72 9.65 1.26
C GLY A 234 18.83 9.24 2.72
N LYS A 235 18.55 10.18 3.64
CA LYS A 235 18.58 9.93 5.10
C LYS A 235 17.52 8.94 5.60
N LEU A 236 16.47 8.67 4.82
CA LEU A 236 15.46 7.66 5.17
C LEU A 236 15.85 6.25 4.76
N GLY A 237 16.94 6.10 4.00
CA GLY A 237 17.42 4.81 3.49
C GLY A 237 18.25 4.04 4.51
N ARG A 238 19.51 3.79 4.17
CA ARG A 238 20.42 2.96 4.98
C ARG A 238 20.73 3.63 6.32
N GLY A 239 20.67 2.85 7.40
CA GLY A 239 20.93 3.32 8.76
C GLY A 239 19.88 4.26 9.35
N SER A 240 18.72 4.42 8.69
CA SER A 240 17.63 5.27 9.20
C SER A 240 16.82 4.58 10.30
N ASN A 241 16.91 3.25 10.42
CA ASN A 241 16.03 2.42 11.24
C ASN A 241 14.54 2.62 10.91
N LEU A 242 14.23 3.05 9.68
CA LEU A 242 12.87 3.27 9.20
C LEU A 242 12.56 2.27 8.09
N GLN A 243 11.62 1.36 8.34
CA GLN A 243 11.19 0.40 7.34
C GLN A 243 10.12 1.01 6.44
N ILE A 244 10.41 1.13 5.15
CA ILE A 244 9.59 1.84 4.18
C ILE A 244 9.15 0.89 3.08
N LEU A 245 7.84 0.85 2.85
CA LEU A 245 7.24 0.24 1.67
C LEU A 245 6.55 1.32 0.84
N ALA A 246 7.00 1.55 -0.38
CA ALA A 246 6.34 2.45 -1.31
C ALA A 246 5.50 1.67 -2.32
N LEU A 247 4.21 1.99 -2.39
CA LEU A 247 3.23 1.35 -3.28
C LEU A 247 2.63 2.40 -4.20
N GLY A 248 2.78 2.24 -5.51
CA GLY A 248 2.05 3.11 -6.42
C GLY A 248 2.23 2.79 -7.89
N ARG A 249 1.37 3.39 -8.70
CA ARG A 249 1.50 3.41 -10.16
C ARG A 249 2.57 4.41 -10.56
N ASN A 250 3.17 4.22 -11.72
CA ASN A 250 4.13 5.13 -12.32
C ASN A 250 3.39 6.27 -13.03
N LYS A 251 3.34 7.44 -12.38
CA LYS A 251 2.69 8.65 -12.92
C LYS A 251 3.64 9.86 -12.99
N ALA A 252 4.96 9.63 -12.92
CA ALA A 252 5.99 10.67 -13.00
C ALA A 252 7.35 10.12 -13.46
N ASP A 253 8.26 10.98 -13.91
CA ASP A 253 9.57 10.58 -14.43
C ASP A 253 10.46 9.83 -13.44
N THR A 254 10.31 10.09 -12.14
CA THR A 254 11.10 9.42 -11.10
C THR A 254 10.63 7.98 -10.88
N CYS A 255 11.50 7.02 -11.13
CA CYS A 255 11.32 5.62 -10.78
C CYS A 255 12.70 5.01 -10.61
N VAL A 256 12.92 4.29 -9.51
CA VAL A 256 14.19 3.63 -9.17
C VAL A 256 13.96 2.15 -8.85
N GLY A 257 15.02 1.39 -8.56
CA GLY A 257 14.93 -0.05 -8.24
C GLY A 257 14.78 -0.97 -9.45
N VAL A 258 14.66 -0.42 -10.67
CA VAL A 258 14.43 -1.23 -11.87
C VAL A 258 15.72 -1.93 -12.29
N GLY A 259 15.73 -3.26 -12.21
CA GLY A 259 16.88 -4.07 -12.62
C GLY A 259 17.28 -3.82 -14.08
N GLU A 260 18.59 -3.76 -14.34
CA GLU A 260 19.18 -3.43 -15.66
C GLU A 260 18.60 -4.23 -16.84
N ASN A 261 18.35 -5.53 -16.65
CA ASN A 261 17.76 -6.37 -17.69
C ASN A 261 16.29 -6.00 -17.95
N SER A 262 15.53 -5.74 -16.89
CA SER A 262 14.13 -5.29 -16.99
C SER A 262 14.04 -3.92 -17.64
N LEU A 263 14.94 -2.99 -17.29
CA LEU A 263 15.01 -1.65 -17.86
C LEU A 263 15.22 -1.70 -19.38
N LYS A 264 16.18 -2.50 -19.87
CA LYS A 264 16.40 -2.69 -21.32
C LYS A 264 15.16 -3.22 -22.04
N VAL A 265 14.41 -4.14 -21.42
CA VAL A 265 13.16 -4.67 -21.98
C VAL A 265 12.07 -3.61 -22.02
N LEU A 266 11.94 -2.82 -20.94
CA LEU A 266 10.95 -1.74 -20.83
C LEU A 266 11.21 -0.63 -21.86
N GLU A 267 12.46 -0.17 -21.99
CA GLU A 267 12.85 0.86 -22.96
C GLU A 267 12.60 0.43 -24.41
N LYS A 268 12.74 -0.86 -24.70
CA LYS A 268 12.40 -1.41 -26.02
C LYS A 268 10.88 -1.48 -26.26
N LYS A 269 10.09 -1.82 -25.23
CA LYS A 269 8.62 -1.96 -25.34
C LYS A 269 7.89 -0.62 -25.30
N SER A 270 8.43 0.34 -24.57
CA SER A 270 7.89 1.68 -24.37
C SER A 270 8.94 2.70 -24.82
N PRO A 271 9.18 2.80 -26.15
CA PRO A 271 10.07 3.82 -26.67
C PRO A 271 9.58 5.19 -26.21
N ASN A 272 10.49 6.04 -25.72
CA ASN A 272 10.24 7.34 -25.06
C ASN A 272 9.93 7.29 -23.55
N GLY A 273 9.94 6.12 -22.90
CA GLY A 273 9.87 6.04 -21.44
C GLY A 273 8.47 6.24 -20.84
N ALA A 274 7.40 6.11 -21.64
CA ALA A 274 6.01 6.30 -21.19
C ALA A 274 5.62 5.38 -20.02
N TRP A 275 6.32 4.24 -19.85
CA TRP A 275 6.17 3.34 -18.71
C TRP A 275 6.35 4.01 -17.33
N ARG A 276 6.96 5.20 -17.28
CA ARG A 276 7.13 6.00 -16.07
C ARG A 276 5.93 6.90 -15.76
N THR A 277 5.11 7.25 -16.75
CA THR A 277 4.14 8.36 -16.61
C THR A 277 2.71 7.99 -16.95
N ASP A 278 2.47 6.93 -17.71
CA ASP A 278 1.14 6.58 -18.20
C ASP A 278 0.27 5.78 -17.20
N GLY A 279 0.83 5.44 -16.04
CA GLY A 279 0.17 4.66 -15.00
C GLY A 279 0.01 3.18 -15.33
N GLN A 280 0.46 2.67 -16.47
CA GLN A 280 0.30 1.24 -16.81
C GLN A 280 1.19 0.33 -15.97
N TYR A 281 2.30 0.87 -15.46
CA TYR A 281 3.24 0.16 -14.62
C TYR A 281 3.14 0.63 -13.17
N GLY A 282 3.60 -0.22 -12.26
CA GLY A 282 3.62 0.05 -10.83
C GLY A 282 4.93 -0.37 -10.18
N LYS A 283 5.03 -0.05 -8.89
CA LYS A 283 6.20 -0.31 -8.06
C LYS A 283 5.77 -0.72 -6.66
N VAL A 284 6.49 -1.71 -6.14
CA VAL A 284 6.45 -2.19 -4.77
C VAL A 284 7.90 -2.13 -4.29
N SER A 285 8.31 -0.97 -3.78
CA SER A 285 9.70 -0.70 -3.41
C SER A 285 9.88 -0.80 -1.90
N PHE A 286 10.83 -1.58 -1.42
CA PHE A 286 11.04 -1.82 0.01
C PHE A 286 12.44 -1.43 0.48
N SER A 287 12.50 -0.82 1.65
CA SER A 287 13.72 -0.58 2.42
C SER A 287 13.51 -1.06 3.85
N ASP A 288 14.43 -1.88 4.35
CA ASP A 288 14.47 -2.37 5.72
C ASP A 288 15.11 -1.36 6.72
N GLY A 289 15.54 -0.20 6.23
CA GLY A 289 16.17 0.85 7.05
C GLY A 289 17.59 0.51 7.55
N LEU A 290 18.16 -0.63 7.14
CA LEU A 290 19.51 -1.09 7.48
C LEU A 290 20.57 -0.58 6.50
#